data_AF-A0A0L6WMU1-F1
#
_entry.id   AF-A0A0L6WMU1-F1
#
_cell.length_a   1.000
_cell.length_b   1.000
_cell.length_c   1.000
_cell.angle_alpha   90.00
_cell.angle_beta   90.00
_cell.angle_gamma   90.00
#
_symmetry.space_group_name_H-M   'P 1'
#
loop_
_entity.id
_entity.type
_entity.pdbx_description
1 polymer ?
#
loop_
_entity_poly.entity_id
_entity_poly.type
_entity_poly.pdbx_seq_one_letter_code
_entity_poly.pdbx_strand_id
1 'polypeptide(L)'
;MITATLSEPATIPPTTSQLVLTSPKFPWEVIATSARNNSASTSSPNASSVSIAMVRHTTNLDVLRAIHLTLATPVLPEEWALLSGSQKKRILKAYERRCINADGGWDEGVRRVDFLCGKTLLVGIDFVRGKEKDGVEPSVKGKMIFAHPPSASLL
;
A
#
# COMPACT_ATOMS: atom_id res chain seq x y z
N MET A 1 12.91 -6.56 -19.21
CA MET A 1 11.49 -6.99 -19.25
C MET A 1 10.67 -6.56 -18.01
N ILE A 2 11.25 -6.36 -16.82
CA ILE A 2 10.50 -6.03 -15.58
C ILE A 2 9.81 -4.65 -15.63
N THR A 3 10.35 -3.69 -16.38
CA THR A 3 9.79 -2.32 -16.48
C THR A 3 8.45 -2.25 -17.22
N ALA A 4 8.17 -3.19 -18.14
CA ALA A 4 6.92 -3.21 -18.89
C ALA A 4 5.74 -3.59 -17.99
N THR A 5 5.88 -4.64 -17.18
CA THR A 5 4.84 -5.13 -16.25
C THR A 5 4.39 -4.09 -15.23
N LEU A 6 5.31 -3.24 -14.76
CA LEU A 6 4.97 -2.15 -13.82
C LEU A 6 4.04 -1.10 -14.44
N SER A 7 4.07 -0.93 -15.77
CA SER A 7 3.24 0.02 -16.50
C SER A 7 1.93 -0.59 -17.00
N GLU A 8 1.75 -1.90 -16.86
CA GLU A 8 0.50 -2.58 -17.24
C GLU A 8 -0.63 -2.23 -16.26
N PRO A 9 -1.90 -2.31 -16.72
CA PRO A 9 -3.06 -2.19 -15.85
C PRO A 9 -3.00 -3.17 -14.67
N ALA A 10 -3.33 -2.68 -13.48
CA ALA A 10 -3.36 -3.51 -12.27
C ALA A 10 -4.56 -4.49 -12.23
N THR A 11 -5.57 -4.26 -13.07
CA THR A 11 -6.81 -5.03 -13.11
C THR A 11 -7.21 -5.34 -14.56
N ILE A 12 -7.96 -6.42 -14.72
CA ILE A 12 -8.63 -6.80 -15.97
C ILE A 12 -10.11 -6.98 -15.66
N PRO A 13 -11.01 -6.14 -16.19
CA PRO A 13 -10.75 -4.97 -17.05
C PRO A 13 -9.99 -3.84 -16.32
N PRO A 14 -9.24 -2.98 -17.04
CA PRO A 14 -8.51 -1.85 -16.45
C PRO A 14 -9.44 -0.90 -15.69
N THR A 15 -9.11 -0.63 -14.43
CA THR A 15 -9.89 0.27 -13.57
C THR A 15 -9.28 1.67 -13.56
N THR A 16 -10.10 2.68 -13.80
CA THR A 16 -9.71 4.10 -13.82
C THR A 16 -10.05 4.81 -12.51
N SER A 17 -10.88 4.16 -11.69
CA SER A 17 -11.23 4.53 -10.32
C SER A 17 -10.18 4.04 -9.31
N GLN A 18 -10.45 4.29 -8.02
CA GLN A 18 -9.56 3.93 -6.92
C GLN A 18 -9.65 2.44 -6.59
N LEU A 19 -8.49 1.82 -6.35
CA LEU A 19 -8.38 0.48 -5.80
C LEU A 19 -8.17 0.55 -4.28
N VAL A 20 -9.13 0.06 -3.51
CA VAL A 20 -9.06 0.05 -2.04
C VAL A 20 -8.59 -1.31 -1.55
N LEU A 21 -7.43 -1.33 -0.93
CA LEU A 21 -6.77 -2.55 -0.46
C LEU A 21 -6.80 -2.62 1.07
N THR A 22 -7.13 -3.79 1.60
CA THR A 22 -7.25 -4.04 3.04
C THR A 22 -6.40 -5.22 3.48
N SER A 23 -6.08 -5.32 4.77
CA SER A 23 -5.44 -6.51 5.34
C SER A 23 -5.97 -6.80 6.73
N PRO A 24 -6.19 -8.06 7.12
CA PRO A 24 -6.57 -8.38 8.51
C PRO A 24 -5.42 -8.16 9.51
N LYS A 25 -4.21 -7.84 9.04
CA LYS A 25 -3.03 -7.64 9.90
C LYS A 25 -2.91 -6.22 10.44
N PHE A 26 -3.62 -5.27 9.84
CA PHE A 26 -3.57 -3.86 10.23
C PHE A 26 -4.89 -3.16 9.88
N PRO A 27 -5.25 -2.08 10.59
CA PRO A 27 -6.57 -1.45 10.43
C PRO A 27 -6.68 -0.49 9.23
N TRP A 28 -5.57 -0.09 8.62
CA TRP A 28 -5.56 0.92 7.56
C TRP A 28 -5.99 0.37 6.20
N GLU A 29 -6.70 1.21 5.45
CA GLU A 29 -6.90 1.01 4.02
C GLU A 29 -5.72 1.58 3.24
N VAL A 30 -5.29 0.86 2.21
CA VAL A 30 -4.33 1.33 1.22
C VAL A 30 -5.11 1.70 -0.04
N ILE A 31 -5.08 2.97 -0.42
CA ILE A 31 -5.82 3.47 -1.57
C ILE A 31 -4.83 3.69 -2.72
N ALA A 32 -4.95 2.88 -3.77
CA ALA A 32 -4.16 3.04 -4.98
C ALA A 32 -4.97 3.79 -6.04
N THR A 33 -4.40 4.89 -6.51
CA THR A 33 -4.95 5.74 -7.58
C THR A 33 -3.85 6.03 -8.59
N SER A 34 -4.23 6.33 -9.84
CA SER A 34 -3.25 6.72 -10.85
C SER A 34 -2.48 7.97 -10.39
N ALA A 35 -1.15 7.91 -10.36
CA ALA A 35 -0.28 8.93 -9.73
C ALA A 35 -0.50 10.39 -10.20
N ARG A 36 -1.10 10.64 -11.37
CA ARG A 36 -1.41 12.00 -11.85
C ARG A 36 -2.70 12.59 -11.28
N ASN A 37 -3.61 11.75 -10.77
CA ASN A 37 -4.85 12.19 -10.14
C ASN A 37 -4.63 12.69 -8.69
N ASN A 38 -3.50 12.30 -8.08
CA ASN A 38 -3.08 12.77 -6.75
C ASN A 38 -2.36 14.12 -6.76
N SER A 39 -2.34 14.81 -7.91
CA SER A 39 -1.87 16.19 -8.00
C SER A 39 -2.87 17.08 -7.29
N ALA A 40 -2.77 17.15 -5.96
CA ALA A 40 -3.33 18.25 -5.20
C ALA A 40 -2.89 19.53 -5.90
N SER A 41 -3.88 20.28 -6.36
CA SER A 41 -3.80 21.55 -7.06
C SER A 41 -2.80 22.49 -6.37
N THR A 42 -1.54 22.44 -6.80
CA THR A 42 -0.63 23.57 -6.64
C THR A 42 -0.79 24.36 -7.92
N SER A 43 -1.65 25.37 -7.86
CA SER A 43 -1.91 26.32 -8.93
C SER A 43 -0.60 27.05 -9.30
N SER A 44 0.17 26.50 -10.23
CA SER A 44 1.12 27.26 -11.04
C SER A 44 0.39 27.72 -12.31
N PRO A 45 0.26 29.03 -12.58
CA PRO A 45 -0.59 29.51 -13.67
C PRO A 45 0.05 29.44 -15.07
N ASN A 46 1.28 28.94 -15.23
CA ASN A 46 1.98 28.95 -16.52
C ASN A 46 2.39 27.55 -17.00
N ALA A 47 1.42 26.77 -17.46
CA ALA A 47 1.65 25.73 -18.46
C ALA A 47 0.32 25.43 -19.19
N SER A 48 0.05 26.16 -20.26
CA SER A 48 -0.98 25.86 -21.25
C SER A 48 -0.61 24.62 -22.05
N SER A 49 -0.55 23.46 -21.40
CA SER A 49 -0.75 22.19 -22.07
C SER A 49 -2.16 21.73 -21.71
N VAL A 50 -3.09 21.91 -22.65
CA VAL A 50 -4.42 21.28 -22.62
C VAL A 50 -4.18 19.78 -22.54
N SER A 51 -4.06 19.29 -21.32
CA SER A 51 -3.99 17.87 -21.03
C SER A 51 -5.41 17.40 -21.23
N ILE A 52 -5.75 16.92 -22.43
CA ILE A 52 -6.89 16.02 -22.57
C ILE A 52 -6.75 15.04 -21.41
N ALA A 53 -7.72 15.03 -20.51
CA ALA A 53 -7.74 14.14 -19.36
C ALA A 53 -7.83 12.72 -19.90
N MET A 54 -6.68 12.19 -20.30
CA MET A 54 -6.55 10.85 -20.83
C MET A 54 -6.94 9.97 -19.66
N VAL A 55 -8.03 9.22 -19.84
CA VAL A 55 -8.50 8.29 -18.82
C VAL A 55 -7.38 7.29 -18.56
N ARG A 56 -6.69 7.45 -17.42
CA ARG A 56 -5.58 6.58 -17.03
C ARG A 56 -6.09 5.54 -16.05
N HIS A 57 -5.78 4.29 -16.35
CA HIS A 57 -6.01 3.18 -15.43
C HIS A 57 -4.97 3.19 -14.31
N THR A 58 -5.33 2.59 -13.19
CA THR A 58 -4.40 2.29 -12.11
C THR A 58 -3.44 1.20 -12.57
N THR A 59 -2.13 1.46 -12.49
CA THR A 59 -1.07 0.54 -12.93
C THR A 59 -0.54 -0.32 -11.78
N ASN A 60 0.18 -1.39 -12.10
CA ASN A 60 0.90 -2.19 -11.09
C ASN A 60 1.85 -1.34 -10.24
N LEU A 61 2.52 -0.36 -10.84
CA LEU A 61 3.39 0.57 -10.11
C LEU A 61 2.61 1.43 -9.11
N ASP A 62 1.45 1.97 -9.51
CA ASP A 62 0.62 2.78 -8.63
C ASP A 62 0.20 1.99 -7.39
N VAL A 63 -0.18 0.71 -7.57
CA VAL A 63 -0.55 -0.21 -6.49
C VAL A 63 0.63 -0.46 -5.55
N LEU A 64 1.78 -0.88 -6.08
CA LEU A 64 2.96 -1.18 -5.27
C LEU A 64 3.46 0.06 -4.52
N ARG A 65 3.40 1.23 -5.16
CA ARG A 65 3.77 2.51 -4.55
C ARG A 65 2.83 2.88 -3.41
N ALA A 66 1.52 2.74 -3.60
CA ALA A 66 0.55 3.01 -2.55
C ALA A 66 0.81 2.11 -1.32
N ILE A 67 1.00 0.80 -1.54
CA ILE A 67 1.31 -0.15 -0.46
C ILE A 67 2.60 0.25 0.25
N HIS A 68 3.66 0.54 -0.50
CA HIS A 68 4.95 0.91 0.08
C HIS A 68 4.85 2.17 0.94
N LEU A 69 4.24 3.24 0.43
CA LEU A 69 4.12 4.51 1.15
C LEU A 69 3.28 4.36 2.42
N THR A 70 2.15 3.65 2.35
CA THR A 70 1.31 3.42 3.53
C THR A 70 2.05 2.61 4.59
N LEU A 71 2.76 1.54 4.21
CA LEU A 71 3.48 0.70 5.17
C LEU A 71 4.74 1.36 5.73
N ALA A 72 5.36 2.28 4.98
CA ALA A 72 6.50 3.07 5.43
C ALA A 72 6.12 4.18 6.43
N THR A 73 4.83 4.52 6.55
CA THR A 73 4.36 5.58 7.44
C THR A 73 4.60 5.21 8.92
N PRO A 74 5.10 6.14 9.76
CA PRO A 74 5.18 5.95 11.21
C PRO A 74 3.80 5.72 11.84
N VAL A 75 3.76 4.96 12.92
CA VAL A 75 2.53 4.70 13.68
C VAL A 75 2.27 5.89 14.61
N LEU A 76 1.02 6.36 14.62
CA LEU A 76 0.61 7.47 15.49
C LEU A 76 0.42 6.99 16.95
N PRO A 77 0.61 7.87 17.94
CA PRO A 77 0.41 7.52 19.35
C PRO A 77 -1.00 6.99 19.66
N GLU A 78 -2.02 7.55 19.01
CA GLU A 78 -3.42 7.11 19.12
C GLU A 78 -3.64 5.70 18.56
N GLU A 79 -3.03 5.39 17.40
CA GLU A 79 -3.07 4.05 16.81
C GLU A 79 -2.39 3.04 17.72
N TRP A 80 -1.28 3.43 18.36
CA TRP A 80 -0.56 2.62 19.33
C TRP A 80 -1.38 2.38 20.60
N ALA A 81 -2.13 3.38 21.06
CA ALA A 81 -2.94 3.28 22.28
C ALA A 81 -4.05 2.23 22.17
N LEU A 82 -4.60 2.02 20.97
CA LEU A 82 -5.67 1.04 20.70
C LEU A 82 -5.20 -0.42 20.78
N LEU A 83 -3.89 -0.68 20.80
CA LEU A 83 -3.34 -2.04 20.82
C LEU A 83 -3.34 -2.65 22.23
N SER A 84 -3.69 -3.94 22.29
CA SER A 84 -3.45 -4.76 23.49
C SER A 84 -1.95 -4.96 23.76
N GLY A 85 -1.59 -5.28 25.00
CA GLY A 85 -0.19 -5.52 25.38
C GLY A 85 0.50 -6.64 24.58
N SER A 86 -0.25 -7.69 24.21
CA SER A 86 0.28 -8.79 23.39
C SER A 86 0.56 -8.36 21.94
N GLN A 87 -0.30 -7.51 21.36
CA GLN A 87 -0.06 -6.91 20.04
C GLN A 87 1.16 -5.99 20.08
N LYS A 88 1.25 -5.10 21.07
CA LYS A 88 2.40 -4.19 21.25
C LYS A 88 3.71 -4.98 21.31
N LYS A 89 3.77 -6.05 22.11
CA LYS A 89 4.97 -6.91 22.22
C LYS A 89 5.37 -7.55 20.88
N ARG A 90 4.40 -8.05 20.10
CA ARG A 90 4.67 -8.64 18.78
C ARG A 90 5.18 -7.62 17.77
N ILE A 91 4.60 -6.42 17.78
CA ILE A 91 4.97 -5.33 16.88
C ILE A 91 6.35 -4.77 17.25
N LEU A 92 6.63 -4.56 18.54
CA LEU A 92 7.96 -4.15 19.00
C LEU A 92 9.05 -5.13 18.57
N LYS A 93 8.80 -6.44 18.69
CA LYS A 93 9.76 -7.46 18.21
C LYS A 93 9.99 -7.38 16.70
N ALA A 94 8.97 -6.99 15.92
CA ALA A 94 9.10 -6.82 14.48
C ALA A 94 9.88 -5.54 14.13
N TYR A 95 9.59 -4.45 14.85
CA TYR A 95 10.32 -3.19 14.79
C TYR A 95 11.82 -3.39 15.09
N GLU A 96 12.15 -4.01 16.22
CA GLU A 96 13.55 -4.29 16.61
C GLU A 96 14.27 -5.09 15.52
N ARG A 97 13.62 -6.14 14.99
CA ARG A 97 14.20 -6.94 13.91
C ARG A 97 14.42 -6.10 12.64
N ARG A 98 13.49 -5.22 12.28
CA ARG A 98 13.64 -4.34 11.13
C ARG A 98 14.85 -3.42 11.32
N CYS A 99 14.99 -2.79 12.49
CA CYS A 99 16.11 -1.89 12.77
C CYS A 99 17.45 -2.61 12.76
N ILE A 100 17.52 -3.82 13.33
CA ILE A 100 18.72 -4.68 13.28
C ILE A 100 19.07 -5.03 11.83
N ASN A 101 18.10 -5.48 11.03
CA ASN A 101 18.36 -5.89 9.65
C ASN A 101 18.74 -4.72 8.73
N ALA A 102 18.27 -3.51 9.03
CA ALA A 102 18.59 -2.30 8.30
C ALA A 102 19.87 -1.60 8.79
N ASP A 103 20.48 -2.12 9.86
CA ASP A 103 21.61 -1.50 10.57
C ASP A 103 21.32 -0.03 10.95
N GLY A 104 20.09 0.27 11.41
CA GLY A 104 19.65 1.64 11.69
C GLY A 104 18.14 1.84 11.80
N GLY A 105 17.69 3.10 11.66
CA GLY A 105 16.28 3.48 11.69
C GLY A 105 15.59 3.38 13.05
N TRP A 106 16.36 3.44 14.14
CA TRP A 106 15.88 3.40 15.53
C TRP A 106 15.14 4.67 15.93
N ASP A 107 15.50 5.79 15.31
CA ASP A 107 14.92 7.12 15.49
C ASP A 107 13.59 7.29 14.74
N GLU A 108 13.35 6.48 13.71
CA GLU A 108 12.12 6.50 12.92
C GLU A 108 10.92 5.86 13.64
N GLY A 109 11.18 5.15 14.75
CA GLY A 109 10.17 4.48 15.56
C GLY A 109 9.43 3.36 14.83
N VAL A 110 8.31 2.93 15.43
CA VAL A 110 7.46 1.86 14.88
C VAL A 110 6.75 2.37 13.63
N ARG A 111 6.85 1.61 12.55
CA ARG A 111 6.17 1.88 11.27
C ARG A 111 5.03 0.91 11.05
N ARG A 112 4.09 1.27 10.18
CA ARG A 112 2.92 0.43 9.85
C ARG A 112 3.34 -0.94 9.29
N VAL A 113 4.49 -1.06 8.63
CA VAL A 113 5.07 -2.34 8.20
C VAL A 113 5.32 -3.30 9.38
N ASP A 114 5.62 -2.79 10.58
CA ASP A 114 5.91 -3.62 11.75
C ASP A 114 4.65 -4.36 12.26
N PHE A 115 3.45 -3.89 11.91
CA PHE A 115 2.18 -4.60 12.16
C PHE A 115 2.10 -5.94 11.41
N LEU A 116 2.84 -6.09 10.31
CA LEU A 116 2.93 -7.36 9.59
C LEU A 116 3.68 -8.44 10.37
N CYS A 117 4.32 -8.09 11.49
CA CYS A 117 5.00 -9.02 12.39
C CYS A 117 6.01 -9.95 11.68
N GLY A 118 6.75 -9.42 10.70
CA GLY A 118 7.72 -10.19 9.89
C GLY A 118 7.14 -10.89 8.65
N LYS A 119 5.83 -10.85 8.42
CA LYS A 119 5.22 -11.31 7.17
C LYS A 119 5.18 -10.17 6.15
N THR A 120 6.33 -9.74 5.66
CA THR A 120 6.51 -8.54 4.82
C THR A 120 6.55 -8.81 3.32
N LEU A 121 6.51 -10.08 2.88
CA LEU A 121 6.46 -10.42 1.46
C LEU A 121 5.02 -10.36 0.95
N LEU A 122 4.69 -9.39 0.10
CA LEU A 122 3.40 -9.34 -0.60
C LEU A 122 3.37 -10.45 -1.65
N VAL A 123 2.49 -11.43 -1.48
CA VAL A 123 2.38 -12.58 -2.40
C VAL A 123 1.21 -12.47 -3.37
N GLY A 124 0.25 -11.58 -3.10
CA GLY A 124 -0.88 -11.36 -3.97
C GLY A 124 -1.95 -10.46 -3.37
N ILE A 125 -2.93 -10.12 -4.21
CA ILE A 125 -4.12 -9.36 -3.85
C ILE A 125 -5.32 -10.20 -4.29
N ASP A 126 -6.21 -10.49 -3.36
CA ASP A 126 -7.46 -11.22 -3.62
C ASP A 126 -8.62 -10.22 -3.74
N PHE A 127 -9.27 -10.16 -4.90
CA PHE A 127 -10.31 -9.18 -5.17
C PHE A 127 -11.67 -9.67 -4.68
N VAL A 128 -12.27 -8.90 -3.77
CA VAL A 128 -13.63 -9.15 -3.32
C VAL A 128 -14.56 -8.50 -4.33
N ARG A 129 -15.28 -9.30 -5.12
CA ARG A 129 -16.31 -8.79 -6.02
C ARG A 129 -17.39 -8.08 -5.19
N GLY A 130 -17.47 -6.75 -5.34
CA GLY A 130 -18.54 -5.96 -4.74
C GLY A 130 -19.87 -6.26 -5.44
N LYS A 131 -20.99 -6.15 -4.71
CA LYS A 131 -22.31 -6.04 -5.34
C LYS A 131 -22.39 -4.63 -5.93
N GLU A 132 -22.59 -4.55 -7.24
CA GLU A 132 -22.87 -3.30 -7.94
C GLU A 132 -24.07 -2.62 -7.25
N LYS A 133 -23.90 -1.37 -6.83
CA LYS A 133 -25.00 -0.51 -6.39
C LYS A 133 -25.23 0.50 -7.50
N ASP A 134 -26.47 0.58 -7.97
CA ASP A 134 -26.90 1.36 -9.12
C ASP A 134 -26.25 2.77 -9.17
N GLY A 135 -25.51 3.04 -10.25
CA GLY A 135 -25.07 4.38 -10.64
C GLY A 135 -23.73 4.89 -10.10
N VAL A 136 -23.00 4.14 -9.27
CA VAL A 136 -21.63 4.49 -8.85
C VAL A 136 -20.65 3.42 -9.33
N GLU A 137 -19.69 3.81 -10.18
CA GLU A 137 -18.56 2.97 -10.60
C GLU A 137 -18.00 2.22 -9.38
N PRO A 138 -18.02 0.88 -9.37
CA PRO A 138 -17.68 0.12 -8.17
C PRO A 138 -16.21 0.33 -7.86
N SER A 139 -15.92 0.96 -6.72
CA SER A 139 -14.55 0.96 -6.19
C SER A 139 -14.13 -0.49 -5.98
N VAL A 140 -13.09 -0.89 -6.71
CA VAL A 140 -12.57 -2.25 -6.65
C VAL A 140 -11.93 -2.44 -5.29
N LYS A 141 -12.32 -3.50 -4.57
CA LYS A 141 -11.79 -3.83 -3.25
C LYS A 141 -10.92 -5.07 -3.31
N GLY A 142 -9.72 -4.99 -2.75
CA GLY A 142 -8.76 -6.09 -2.69
C GLY A 142 -8.31 -6.37 -1.26
N LYS A 143 -7.96 -7.62 -0.99
CA LYS A 143 -7.36 -8.08 0.26
C LYS A 143 -5.91 -8.45 -0.01
N MET A 144 -4.98 -7.77 0.66
CA MET A 144 -3.56 -8.06 0.55
C MET A 144 -3.17 -9.31 1.33
N ILE A 145 -2.43 -10.18 0.67
CA ILE A 145 -1.91 -11.42 1.25
C ILE A 145 -0.39 -11.26 1.43
N PHE A 146 0.07 -11.44 2.67
CA PHE A 146 1.50 -11.39 2.96
C PHE A 146 2.01 -12.67 3.63
N ALA A 147 3.20 -13.10 3.20
CA ALA A 147 3.96 -14.22 3.72
C ALA A 147 5.25 -13.76 4.42
N HIS A 148 5.93 -14.68 5.11
CA HIS A 148 7.29 -14.42 5.56
C HIS A 148 8.21 -14.38 4.34
N PRO A 149 9.22 -13.49 4.33
CA PRO A 149 10.29 -13.61 3.36
C PRO A 149 11.00 -14.96 3.55
N PRO A 150 11.58 -15.53 2.49
CA PRO A 150 12.43 -16.72 2.63
C PRO A 150 13.52 -16.43 3.66
N SER A 151 13.73 -17.36 4.59
CA SER A 151 14.83 -17.23 5.56
C SER A 151 16.14 -17.24 4.76
N ALA A 152 16.98 -16.23 4.99
CA ALA A 152 18.35 -16.22 4.49
C ALA A 152 19.15 -17.30 5.25
N SER A 153 18.90 -18.56 4.90
CA SER A 153 19.68 -19.70 5.33
C SER A 153 20.36 -20.22 4.06
N LEU A 154 21.68 -20.01 3.98
CA LEU A 154 22.62 -20.52 2.97
C LEU A 154 22.63 -19.80 1.61
N LEU A 155 23.35 -18.68 1.57
CA LEU A 155 24.34 -18.42 0.51
C LEU A 155 25.70 -18.22 1.17
#